data_AF-A0A9N9QU98-F1
#
_entry.id   AF-A0A9N9QU98-F1
#
_cell.length_a   1.000
_cell.length_b   1.000
_cell.length_c   1.000
_cell.angle_alpha   90.00
_cell.angle_beta   90.00
_cell.angle_gamma   90.00
#
_symmetry.space_group_name_H-M   'P 1'
#
loop_
_entity.id
_entity.type
_entity.pdbx_description
1 polymer ?
#
loop_
_entity_poly.entity_id
_entity_poly.type
_entity_poly.pdbx_seq_one_letter_code
_entity_poly.pdbx_strand_id
1 'polypeptide(L)'
;MAAYVNRSMSMMAGDGPHNVAILNNGPVRVNMANVDSPLQIFVRAKKKINDIFVEIDDYVKDAVSFMHVSGEKGIATPQDVANVEAYVSKVQAIREVLKRDHMKVAFFGRSVSVFFLNYLKL
;
A
#
# COMPACT_ATOMS: atom_id res chain seq x y z
N MET A 1 -52.58 -12.53 -9.38
CA MET A 1 -51.78 -11.55 -10.14
C MET A 1 -50.48 -11.33 -9.38
N ALA A 2 -49.36 -11.80 -9.92
CA ALA A 2 -48.04 -11.67 -9.29
C ALA A 2 -47.29 -10.48 -9.92
N ALA A 3 -46.80 -9.56 -9.09
CA ALA A 3 -46.04 -8.41 -9.54
C ALA A 3 -44.59 -8.83 -9.84
N TYR A 4 -44.19 -8.74 -11.11
CA TYR A 4 -42.79 -8.87 -11.51
C TYR A 4 -42.09 -7.51 -11.31
N VAL A 5 -41.11 -7.46 -10.41
CA VAL A 5 -40.24 -6.30 -10.22
C VAL A 5 -39.08 -6.41 -11.21
N ASN A 6 -39.11 -5.58 -12.26
CA ASN A 6 -38.00 -5.37 -13.18
C ASN A 6 -36.89 -4.58 -12.47
N ARG A 7 -35.77 -5.22 -12.11
CA ARG A 7 -34.55 -4.49 -11.73
C ARG A 7 -33.72 -4.26 -12.98
N SER A 8 -33.64 -3.00 -13.41
CA SER A 8 -32.76 -2.56 -14.47
C SER A 8 -31.30 -2.90 -14.09
N MET A 9 -30.68 -3.81 -14.84
CA MET A 9 -29.25 -4.09 -14.76
C MET A 9 -28.47 -2.89 -15.30
N SER A 10 -27.42 -2.48 -14.59
CA SER A 10 -26.48 -1.45 -15.07
C SER A 10 -25.54 -2.07 -16.11
N MET A 11 -25.65 -1.60 -17.34
CA MET A 11 -24.75 -1.92 -18.45
C MET A 11 -23.51 -1.03 -18.34
N MET A 12 -22.49 -1.48 -17.61
CA MET A 12 -21.12 -1.01 -17.84
C MET A 12 -20.39 -2.07 -18.67
N ALA A 13 -20.52 -1.90 -19.98
CA ALA A 13 -19.70 -2.57 -20.98
C ALA A 13 -18.37 -1.80 -21.10
N GLY A 14 -17.25 -2.49 -20.90
CA GLY A 14 -15.93 -1.90 -21.00
C GLY A 14 -14.85 -2.87 -20.54
N ASP A 15 -14.71 -3.95 -21.29
CA ASP A 15 -13.66 -4.96 -21.16
C ASP A 15 -12.33 -4.41 -21.71
N GLY A 16 -11.23 -4.53 -20.95
CA GLY A 16 -9.86 -4.12 -21.34
C GLY A 16 -8.86 -4.24 -20.17
N PRO A 17 -7.62 -4.77 -20.36
CA PRO A 17 -7.05 -5.77 -19.46
C PRO A 17 -6.11 -5.15 -18.40
N HIS A 18 -6.63 -4.88 -17.21
CA HIS A 18 -5.80 -4.47 -16.07
C HIS A 18 -6.03 -5.32 -14.83
N ASN A 19 -6.25 -6.64 -14.95
CA ASN A 19 -6.40 -7.50 -13.76
C ASN A 19 -5.90 -8.94 -13.97
N VAL A 20 -4.84 -9.16 -14.76
CA VAL A 20 -4.17 -10.46 -14.83
C VAL A 20 -2.68 -10.28 -14.56
N ALA A 21 -2.27 -10.52 -13.31
CA ALA A 21 -0.90 -10.92 -13.04
C ALA A 21 -0.75 -12.37 -13.52
N ILE A 22 -0.03 -12.57 -14.62
CA ILE A 22 0.36 -13.91 -15.07
C ILE A 22 1.46 -14.40 -14.12
N LEU A 23 1.05 -15.23 -13.15
CA LEU A 23 1.95 -16.10 -12.41
C LEU A 23 1.81 -17.51 -12.98
N ASN A 24 2.96 -18.11 -13.29
CA ASN A 24 3.18 -19.31 -14.09
C ASN A 24 2.69 -20.63 -13.44
N ASN A 25 1.44 -20.71 -12.97
CA ASN A 25 0.79 -21.98 -12.63
C ASN A 25 -0.75 -21.83 -12.42
N GLY A 26 -1.51 -21.85 -13.53
CA GLY A 26 -2.96 -22.04 -13.53
C GLY A 26 -3.82 -20.85 -13.06
N PRO A 27 -5.11 -20.78 -13.47
CA PRO A 27 -6.01 -19.73 -13.03
C PRO A 27 -6.42 -19.98 -11.57
N VAL A 28 -5.65 -19.42 -10.63
CA VAL A 28 -6.12 -19.26 -9.26
C VAL A 28 -7.29 -18.29 -9.31
N ARG A 29 -8.51 -18.84 -9.33
CA ARG A 29 -9.71 -18.08 -9.02
C ARG A 29 -9.49 -17.52 -7.62
N VAL A 30 -9.19 -16.22 -7.52
CA VAL A 30 -9.29 -15.52 -6.24
C VAL A 30 -10.76 -15.66 -5.85
N ASN A 31 -11.03 -16.55 -4.90
CA ASN A 31 -12.37 -16.86 -4.44
C ASN A 31 -13.06 -15.56 -4.02
N MET A 32 -13.94 -15.07 -4.89
CA MET A 32 -14.88 -13.98 -4.68
C MET A 32 -15.99 -14.45 -3.71
N ALA A 33 -15.60 -14.91 -2.53
CA ALA A 33 -16.49 -15.47 -1.51
C ALA A 33 -16.21 -14.92 -0.10
N ASN A 34 -15.51 -13.79 -0.01
CA ASN A 34 -15.50 -13.00 1.22
C ASN A 34 -15.59 -11.51 0.86
N VAL A 35 -16.64 -10.87 1.33
CA VAL A 35 -17.13 -9.52 0.99
C VAL A 35 -16.27 -8.40 1.58
N ASP A 36 -14.96 -8.43 1.32
CA ASP A 36 -14.06 -7.37 1.75
C ASP A 36 -14.18 -6.16 0.82
N SER A 37 -14.39 -4.97 1.40
CA SER A 37 -14.38 -3.70 0.65
C SER A 37 -13.12 -3.58 -0.21
N PRO A 38 -13.17 -3.08 -1.46
CA PRO A 38 -11.99 -2.87 -2.29
C PRO A 38 -10.89 -2.02 -1.62
N LEU A 39 -11.26 -1.13 -0.69
CA LEU A 39 -10.31 -0.34 0.11
C LEU A 39 -9.44 -1.21 1.02
N GLN A 40 -9.87 -2.43 1.36
CA GLN A 40 -9.10 -3.40 2.15
C GLN A 40 -7.82 -3.83 1.43
N ILE A 41 -7.77 -3.77 0.09
CA ILE A 41 -6.55 -4.06 -0.68
C ILE A 41 -5.45 -3.06 -0.29
N PHE A 42 -5.77 -1.76 -0.24
CA PHE A 42 -4.84 -0.72 0.20
C PHE A 42 -4.42 -0.93 1.66
N VAL A 43 -5.38 -1.25 2.55
CA VAL A 43 -5.08 -1.48 3.96
C VAL A 43 -4.12 -2.67 4.15
N ARG A 44 -4.36 -3.78 3.45
CA ARG A 44 -3.50 -4.97 3.49
C ARG A 44 -2.11 -4.70 2.93
N ALA A 45 -2.03 -4.00 1.79
CA ALA A 45 -0.75 -3.60 1.20
C ALA A 45 0.02 -2.66 2.12
N LYS A 46 -0.64 -1.64 2.69
CA LYS A 46 -0.07 -0.69 3.65
C LYS A 46 0.46 -1.40 4.90
N LYS A 47 -0.27 -2.37 5.44
CA LYS A 47 0.20 -3.17 6.57
C LYS A 47 1.45 -3.97 6.19
N LYS A 48 1.39 -4.73 5.09
CA LYS A 48 2.49 -5.58 4.64
C LYS A 48 3.78 -4.81 4.39
N ILE A 49 3.71 -3.64 3.74
CA ILE A 49 4.92 -2.83 3.49
C ILE A 49 5.48 -2.21 4.77
N ASN A 50 4.62 -1.81 5.71
CA ASN A 50 5.08 -1.32 7.01
C ASN A 50 5.79 -2.41 7.81
N ASP A 51 5.24 -3.63 7.82
CA ASP A 51 5.84 -4.79 8.50
C ASP A 51 7.22 -5.11 7.91
N ILE A 52 7.35 -5.14 6.58
CA ILE A 52 8.65 -5.34 5.90
C ILE A 52 9.67 -4.27 6.30
N PHE A 53 9.27 -3.00 6.39
CA PHE A 53 10.18 -1.93 6.77
C PHE A 53 10.53 -1.92 8.26
N VAL A 54 9.76 -2.59 9.12
CA VAL A 54 10.17 -2.87 10.51
C VAL A 54 11.29 -3.90 10.50
N GLU A 55 11.12 -5.01 9.76
CA GLU A 55 12.14 -6.07 9.65
C GLU A 55 13.44 -5.54 9.04
N ILE A 56 13.36 -4.69 8.01
CA ILE A 56 14.54 -4.06 7.40
C ILE A 56 15.27 -3.13 8.39
N ASP A 57 14.54 -2.37 9.22
CA ASP A 57 15.14 -1.48 10.21
C ASP A 57 15.97 -2.25 11.24
N ASP A 58 15.47 -3.39 11.69
CA ASP A 58 16.19 -4.25 12.62
C ASP A 58 17.39 -4.93 11.94
N TYR A 59 17.20 -5.44 10.72
CA TYR A 59 18.30 -6.02 9.93
C TYR A 59 19.45 -5.03 9.67
N VAL A 60 19.15 -3.77 9.37
CA VAL A 60 20.19 -2.77 9.12
C VAL A 60 20.96 -2.44 10.40
N LYS A 61 20.31 -2.41 11.57
CA LYS A 61 21.02 -2.22 12.86
C LYS A 61 21.95 -3.40 13.18
N ASP A 62 21.51 -4.62 12.90
CA ASP A 62 22.33 -5.82 13.05
C ASP A 62 23.53 -5.77 12.08
N ALA A 63 23.29 -5.34 10.84
CA ALA A 63 24.34 -5.15 9.84
C ALA A 63 25.38 -4.10 10.27
N VAL A 64 24.96 -2.96 10.83
CA VAL A 64 25.88 -1.95 11.40
C VAL A 64 26.75 -2.58 12.50
N SER A 65 26.14 -3.34 13.41
CA SER A 65 26.84 -4.02 14.49
C SER A 65 27.90 -5.00 13.96
N PHE A 66 27.56 -5.77 12.92
CA PHE A 66 28.48 -6.68 12.25
C PHE A 66 29.61 -5.94 11.50
N MET A 67 29.29 -4.81 10.88
CA MET A 67 30.27 -3.99 10.15
C MET A 67 31.30 -3.36 11.08
N HIS A 68 30.93 -2.95 12.29
CA HIS A 68 31.90 -2.48 13.29
C HIS A 68 32.91 -3.57 13.67
N VAL A 69 32.43 -4.79 13.97
CA VAL A 69 33.32 -5.93 14.31
C VAL A 69 34.22 -6.30 13.13
N SER A 70 33.73 -6.17 11.90
CA SER A 70 34.50 -6.45 10.68
C SER A 70 35.51 -5.35 10.35
N GLY A 71 35.18 -4.09 10.65
CA GLY A 71 36.06 -2.94 10.53
C GLY A 71 37.24 -2.99 11.51
N GLU A 72 37.00 -3.40 12.76
CA GLU A 72 38.06 -3.61 13.76
C GLU A 72 39.07 -4.70 13.34
N LYS A 73 38.60 -5.70 12.60
CA LYS A 73 39.44 -6.77 12.03
C LYS A 73 40.15 -6.36 10.73
N GLY A 74 39.96 -5.13 10.26
CA GLY A 74 40.54 -4.61 9.02
C GLY A 74 39.98 -5.24 7.74
N ILE A 75 38.83 -5.93 7.82
CA ILE A 75 38.20 -6.61 6.68
C ILE A 75 37.34 -5.62 5.87
N ALA A 76 36.70 -4.67 6.54
CA ALA A 76 35.85 -3.66 5.94
C ALA A 76 36.52 -2.28 5.94
N THR A 77 36.29 -1.49 4.90
CA THR A 77 36.82 -0.12 4.87
C THR A 77 35.98 0.80 5.77
N PRO A 78 36.57 1.86 6.34
CA PRO A 78 35.82 2.82 7.16
C PRO A 78 34.70 3.51 6.37
N GLN A 79 34.86 3.64 5.05
CA GLN A 79 33.81 4.17 4.17
C GLN A 79 32.59 3.24 4.10
N ASP A 80 32.80 1.93 4.08
CA ASP A 80 31.72 0.95 4.04
C ASP A 80 30.89 0.98 5.33
N VAL A 81 31.57 1.11 6.48
CA VAL A 81 30.89 1.26 7.79
C VAL A 81 30.00 2.52 7.78
N ALA A 82 30.54 3.66 7.36
CA ALA A 82 29.78 4.91 7.29
C ALA A 82 28.59 4.84 6.32
N ASN A 83 28.75 4.13 5.20
CA ASN A 83 27.66 3.92 4.23
C ASN A 83 26.51 3.09 4.85
N VAL A 84 26.84 2.05 5.62
CA VAL A 84 25.86 1.17 6.26
C VAL A 84 25.14 1.88 7.41
N GLU A 85 25.87 2.67 8.21
CA GLU A 85 25.27 3.54 9.22
C GLU A 85 24.26 4.53 8.61
N ALA A 86 24.57 5.10 7.44
CA ALA A 86 23.67 6.00 6.73
C ALA A 86 22.39 5.32 6.24
N TYR A 87 22.32 3.98 6.15
CA TYR A 87 21.08 3.28 5.81
C TYR A 87 20.07 3.30 6.96
N VAL A 88 20.52 3.35 8.22
CA VAL A 88 19.63 3.42 9.39
C VAL A 88 18.72 4.65 9.28
N SER A 89 19.30 5.82 9.03
CA SER A 89 18.54 7.07 8.92
C SER A 89 17.60 7.08 7.70
N LYS A 90 18.02 6.51 6.57
CA LYS A 90 17.19 6.39 5.37
C LYS A 90 15.98 5.49 5.59
N VAL A 91 16.17 4.33 6.23
CA VAL A 91 15.08 3.39 6.54
C VAL A 91 14.09 4.00 7.53
N GLN A 92 14.58 4.70 8.55
CA GLN A 92 13.71 5.43 9.49
C GLN A 92 12.86 6.49 8.79
N ALA A 93 13.46 7.30 7.91
CA ALA A 93 12.73 8.30 7.13
C ALA A 93 11.61 7.67 6.27
N ILE A 94 11.88 6.54 5.61
CA ILE A 94 10.86 5.83 4.82
C ILE A 94 9.72 5.32 5.73
N ARG A 95 10.04 4.76 6.90
CA ARG A 95 9.02 4.31 7.87
C ARG A 95 8.09 5.43 8.29
N GLU A 96 8.61 6.64 8.53
CA GLU A 96 7.78 7.79 8.88
C GLU A 96 6.84 8.19 7.75
N VAL A 97 7.29 8.11 6.50
CA VAL A 97 6.44 8.38 5.33
C VAL A 97 5.35 7.33 5.20
N LEU A 98 5.70 6.03 5.29
CA LEU A 98 4.74 4.91 5.15
C LEU A 98 3.65 4.89 6.23
N LYS A 99 3.96 5.34 7.45
CA LYS A 99 2.96 5.46 8.54
C LYS A 99 1.85 6.45 8.18
N ARG A 100 2.20 7.56 7.52
CA ARG A 100 1.29 8.67 7.18
C ARG A 100 0.48 8.46 5.90
N ASP A 101 0.81 7.43 5.11
CA ASP A 101 0.20 7.21 3.80
C ASP A 101 -1.31 6.91 3.89
N HIS A 102 -2.11 7.57 3.06
CA HIS A 102 -3.57 7.40 3.02
C HIS A 102 -4.12 7.75 1.65
N MET A 103 -5.17 7.03 1.23
CA MET A 103 -5.88 7.35 0.01
C MET A 103 -6.60 8.71 0.14
N LYS A 104 -6.49 9.52 -0.90
CA LYS A 104 -7.15 10.83 -0.97
C LYS A 104 -8.05 10.87 -2.20
N VAL A 105 -9.28 11.36 -2.01
CA VAL A 105 -10.21 11.68 -3.09
C VAL A 105 -10.49 13.19 -3.04
N ALA A 106 -10.50 13.83 -4.20
CA ALA A 106 -10.84 15.24 -4.35
C ALA A 106 -12.00 15.38 -5.31
N PHE A 107 -13.02 16.13 -4.90
CA PHE A 107 -14.18 16.42 -5.74
C PHE A 107 -14.08 17.87 -6.23
N PHE A 108 -14.30 18.06 -7.52
CA PHE A 108 -14.36 19.38 -8.15
C PHE A 108 -15.75 19.57 -8.74
N GLY A 109 -16.33 20.76 -8.56
CA GLY A 109 -17.66 21.10 -9.06
C GLY A 109 -17.89 22.61 -9.06
N ARG A 110 -18.86 23.08 -9.85
CA ARG A 110 -19.25 24.50 -9.83
C ARG A 110 -20.01 24.82 -8.54
N SER A 111 -20.00 26.09 -8.13
CA SER A 111 -20.53 26.58 -6.84
C SER A 111 -21.96 26.11 -6.51
N VAL A 112 -22.79 25.89 -7.54
CA VAL A 112 -24.19 25.45 -7.40
C VAL A 112 -24.30 24.00 -6.90
N SER A 113 -23.37 23.11 -7.25
CA SER A 113 -23.38 21.71 -6.81
C SER A 113 -22.87 21.52 -5.38
N VAL A 114 -22.05 22.46 -4.87
CA VAL A 114 -21.52 22.42 -3.49
C VAL A 114 -22.56 22.90 -2.47
N PHE A 115 -23.45 23.82 -2.86
CA PHE A 115 -24.50 24.36 -1.99
C PHE A 115 -25.55 23.30 -1.59
N PHE A 116 -25.85 22.35 -2.47
CA PHE A 116 -26.88 21.33 -2.22
C PHE A 116 -26.47 20.35 -1.11
N LEU A 117 -25.16 20.11 -0.92
CA LEU A 117 -24.68 19.17 0.10
C LEU A 117 -24.75 19.73 1.52
N ASN A 118 -24.73 21.06 1.70
CA ASN A 118 -24.87 21.69 3.02
C ASN A 118 -26.32 21.79 3.50
N TYR A 119 -27.30 21.75 2.60
CA TYR A 119 -28.72 21.89 2.97
C TYR A 119 -29.38 20.58 3.43
N LEU A 120 -28.76 19.42 3.21
CA LEU A 120 -29.31 18.11 3.63
C LEU A 120 -28.82 17.67 5.03
N LYS A 121 -28.11 18.54 5.76
CA LYS A 121 -27.58 18.27 7.10
C LYS A 121 -28.28 19.07 8.21
N LEU A 122 -29.40 19.72 7.90
CA LEU A 122 -30.32 20.34 8.85
C LEU A 122 -31.59 19.52 8.97
#